data_AF-A0A5C6ZSE5-F1
#
_entry.id   AF-A0A5C6ZSE5-F1
#
_cell.length_a   1.000
_cell.length_b   1.000
_cell.length_c   1.000
_cell.angle_alpha   90.00
_cell.angle_beta   90.00
_cell.angle_gamma   90.00
#
_symmetry.space_group_name_H-M   'P 1'
#
loop_
_entity.id
_entity.type
_entity.pdbx_description
1 polymer ?
#
loop_
_entity_poly.entity_id
_entity_poly.type
_entity_poly.pdbx_seq_one_letter_code
_entity_poly.pdbx_strand_id
1 'polypeptide(L)'
;MTEKELNKNILNQLNVIKRNDNSELIHFKSTSNFIEHLLNDDIDVETIKKSNFGNLGRIRKKELLLKYLVTIEKEIEITDKRSDELFQQYIIPIGNFMSTYYGFSYIGGRAFLLKIILILSLSISADFIIYYTTDKFMFITILISILSATRYGMKFKQRKIYGDRY
;
A
#
# COMPACT_ATOMS: atom_id res chain seq x y z
N MET A 1 -1.20 -12.56 24.07
CA MET A 1 -1.78 -11.24 23.76
C MET A 1 -3.03 -11.48 22.92
N THR A 2 -4.17 -10.94 23.33
CA THR A 2 -5.41 -11.03 22.54
C THR A 2 -5.39 -10.05 21.37
N GLU A 3 -6.21 -10.27 20.34
CA GLU A 3 -6.29 -9.33 19.20
C GLU A 3 -6.78 -7.93 19.63
N LYS A 4 -7.70 -7.86 20.60
CA LYS A 4 -8.17 -6.60 21.18
C LYS A 4 -7.05 -5.84 21.90
N GLU A 5 -6.22 -6.55 22.67
CA GLU A 5 -5.03 -5.96 23.31
C GLU A 5 -4.03 -5.45 22.28
N LEU A 6 -3.78 -6.23 21.22
CA LEU A 6 -2.87 -5.84 20.15
C LEU A 6 -3.34 -4.57 19.43
N ASN A 7 -4.63 -4.50 19.09
CA ASN A 7 -5.22 -3.32 18.47
C ASN A 7 -5.09 -2.08 19.39
N LYS A 8 -5.36 -2.23 20.69
CA LYS A 8 -5.22 -1.16 21.69
C LYS A 8 -3.77 -0.68 21.79
N ASN A 9 -2.81 -1.60 21.81
CA ASN A 9 -1.38 -1.26 21.88
C ASN A 9 -0.92 -0.47 20.65
N ILE A 10 -1.35 -0.86 19.44
CA ILE A 10 -1.02 -0.13 18.20
C ILE A 10 -1.57 1.31 18.25
N LEU A 11 -2.83 1.48 18.68
CA LEU A 11 -3.45 2.80 18.78
C LEU A 11 -2.78 3.68 19.85
N ASN A 12 -2.46 3.11 21.01
CA ASN A 12 -1.73 3.80 22.06
C ASN A 12 -0.36 4.28 21.57
N GLN A 13 0.40 3.40 20.93
CA GLN A 13 1.72 3.71 20.40
C GLN A 13 1.68 4.84 19.37
N LEU A 14 0.70 4.80 18.45
CA LEU A 14 0.50 5.85 17.47
C LEU A 14 0.16 7.21 18.12
N ASN A 15 -0.61 7.21 19.21
CA ASN A 15 -0.93 8.43 19.95
C ASN A 15 0.29 9.01 20.68
N VAL A 16 1.19 8.15 21.19
CA VAL A 16 2.44 8.61 21.82
C VAL A 16 3.33 9.29 20.79
N ILE A 17 3.53 8.65 19.63
CA ILE A 17 4.37 9.21 18.56
C ILE A 17 3.80 10.55 18.06
N LYS A 18 2.48 10.64 17.85
CA LYS A 18 1.83 11.89 17.43
C LYS A 18 2.00 13.07 18.40
N ARG A 19 2.15 12.82 19.70
CA ARG A 19 2.27 13.87 20.72
C ARG A 19 3.67 14.49 20.81
N ASN A 20 4.68 13.84 20.22
CA ASN A 20 6.06 14.28 20.38
C ASN A 20 6.44 15.47 19.49
N ASP A 21 5.52 16.07 18.71
CA ASP A 21 5.63 17.27 17.83
C ASP A 21 6.82 17.34 16.84
N ASN A 22 7.84 16.48 16.98
CA ASN A 22 9.09 16.42 16.24
C ASN A 22 9.27 15.12 15.45
N SER A 23 8.35 14.15 15.56
CA SER A 23 8.42 12.87 14.85
C SER A 23 7.29 12.76 13.84
N GLU A 24 7.50 13.35 12.65
CA GLU A 24 6.78 12.85 11.49
C GLU A 24 7.10 11.35 11.37
N LEU A 25 6.09 10.52 11.59
CA LEU A 25 6.18 9.08 11.38
C LEU A 25 6.77 8.86 9.99
N ILE A 26 7.90 8.16 9.92
CA ILE A 26 8.43 7.74 8.64
C ILE A 26 7.35 6.90 7.95
N HIS A 27 7.16 7.12 6.65
CA HIS A 27 6.14 6.44 5.86
C HIS A 27 4.72 6.59 6.44
N PHE A 28 4.42 7.72 7.09
CA PHE A 28 3.18 7.96 7.83
C PHE A 28 1.92 7.57 7.07
N LYS A 29 1.79 7.95 5.79
CA LYS A 29 0.58 7.66 5.01
C LYS A 29 0.42 6.18 4.78
N SER A 30 1.50 5.47 4.45
CA SER A 30 1.51 4.01 4.34
C SER A 30 1.06 3.36 5.66
N THR A 31 1.65 3.77 6.79
CA THR A 31 1.30 3.26 8.12
C THR A 31 -0.16 3.55 8.48
N SER A 32 -0.64 4.77 8.23
CA SER A 32 -2.02 5.18 8.51
C SER A 32 -3.03 4.38 7.67
N ASN A 33 -2.71 4.15 6.39
CA ASN A 33 -3.51 3.32 5.51
C ASN A 33 -3.52 1.85 5.98
N PHE A 34 -2.40 1.30 6.45
CA PHE A 34 -2.38 -0.05 7.01
C PHE A 34 -3.25 -0.17 8.26
N ILE A 35 -3.18 0.82 9.17
CA ILE A 35 -3.96 0.86 10.40
C ILE A 35 -5.46 0.83 10.09
N GLU A 36 -5.92 1.67 9.16
CA GLU A 36 -7.32 1.71 8.76
C GLU A 36 -7.84 0.36 8.26
N HIS A 37 -7.01 -0.41 7.56
CA HIS A 37 -7.44 -1.67 6.95
C HIS A 37 -7.15 -2.92 7.80
N LEU A 38 -6.12 -2.89 8.65
CA LEU A 38 -5.77 -4.01 9.53
C LEU A 38 -6.61 -4.01 10.82
N LEU A 39 -6.96 -2.83 11.35
CA LEU A 39 -7.64 -2.72 12.65
C LEU A 39 -9.16 -2.68 12.53
N ASN A 40 -9.72 -2.25 11.40
CA ASN A 40 -11.16 -2.24 11.18
C ASN A 40 -11.62 -3.58 10.58
N ASP A 41 -12.44 -4.32 11.33
CA ASP A 41 -13.02 -5.62 10.91
C ASP A 41 -14.18 -5.46 9.90
N ASP A 42 -14.63 -4.23 9.67
CA ASP A 42 -15.77 -3.87 8.81
C ASP A 42 -15.45 -3.92 7.31
N ILE A 43 -14.18 -4.04 6.93
CA ILE A 43 -13.83 -4.17 5.53
C ILE A 43 -14.10 -5.61 5.12
N ASP A 44 -15.10 -5.75 4.26
CA ASP A 44 -15.70 -6.99 3.79
C ASP A 44 -14.75 -7.77 2.86
N VAL A 45 -13.61 -8.18 3.41
CA VAL A 45 -12.67 -9.05 2.71
C VAL A 45 -13.13 -10.49 2.91
N GLU A 46 -14.14 -10.90 2.15
CA GLU A 46 -14.62 -12.29 2.11
C GLU A 46 -13.49 -13.31 1.94
N THR A 47 -12.37 -12.90 1.33
CA THR A 47 -11.19 -13.73 1.08
C THR A 47 -10.33 -13.99 2.32
N ILE A 48 -10.24 -13.03 3.27
CA ILE A 48 -9.44 -13.19 4.49
C ILE A 48 -10.22 -13.98 5.54
N LYS A 49 -11.51 -13.64 5.71
CA LYS A 49 -12.35 -14.22 6.76
C LYS A 49 -12.54 -15.75 6.61
N LYS A 50 -12.33 -16.30 5.41
CA LYS A 50 -12.53 -17.74 5.11
C LYS A 50 -11.29 -18.63 5.33
N SER A 51 -10.08 -18.09 5.55
CA SER A 51 -8.88 -18.92 5.70
C SER A 51 -8.11 -18.67 7.02
N ASN A 52 -7.83 -19.75 7.76
CA ASN A 52 -7.01 -19.71 8.98
C ASN A 52 -5.62 -19.09 8.73
N PHE A 53 -5.05 -19.31 7.54
CA PHE A 53 -3.79 -18.70 7.12
C PHE A 53 -3.89 -17.18 6.95
N GLY A 54 -5.00 -16.66 6.41
CA GLY A 54 -5.25 -15.23 6.29
C GLY A 54 -5.34 -14.54 7.65
N ASN A 55 -6.06 -15.15 8.60
CA ASN A 55 -6.19 -14.64 9.96
C ASN A 55 -4.85 -14.64 10.72
N LEU A 56 -4.08 -15.72 10.63
CA LEU A 56 -2.74 -15.79 11.23
C LEU A 56 -1.80 -14.75 10.60
N GLY A 57 -1.86 -14.60 9.27
CA GLY A 57 -1.11 -13.57 8.53
C GLY A 57 -1.45 -12.17 9.02
N ARG A 58 -2.75 -11.86 9.19
CA ARG A 58 -3.24 -10.58 9.71
C ARG A 58 -2.65 -10.28 11.09
N ILE A 59 -2.70 -11.23 12.03
CA ILE A 59 -2.14 -11.06 13.37
C ILE A 59 -0.63 -10.78 13.30
N ARG A 60 0.13 -11.58 12.53
CA ARG A 60 1.57 -11.38 12.36
C ARG A 60 1.91 -10.01 11.78
N LYS A 61 1.09 -9.47 10.87
CA LYS A 61 1.30 -8.12 10.32
C LYS A 61 0.95 -7.02 11.30
N LYS A 62 -0.05 -7.21 12.16
CA LYS A 62 -0.32 -6.31 13.30
C LYS A 62 0.85 -6.28 14.28
N GLU A 63 1.43 -7.44 14.61
CA GLU A 63 2.63 -7.51 15.45
C GLU A 63 3.82 -6.80 14.81
N LEU A 64 4.02 -6.99 13.50
CA LEU A 64 5.10 -6.33 12.75
C LEU A 64 4.91 -4.81 12.71
N LEU A 65 3.66 -4.35 12.54
CA LEU A 65 3.30 -2.93 12.61
C LEU A 65 3.55 -2.34 14.00
N LEU A 66 3.19 -3.05 15.07
CA LEU A 66 3.49 -2.61 16.43
C LEU A 66 5.00 -2.50 16.65
N LYS A 67 5.77 -3.50 16.20
CA LYS A 67 7.23 -3.49 16.29
C LYS A 67 7.83 -2.27 15.58
N TYR A 68 7.34 -1.95 14.39
CA TYR A 68 7.73 -0.76 13.65
C TYR A 68 7.50 0.54 14.45
N LEU A 69 6.29 0.71 15.00
CA LEU A 69 5.95 1.90 15.78
C LEU A 69 6.82 2.05 17.04
N VAL A 70 7.10 0.94 17.74
CA VAL A 70 8.01 0.93 18.90
C VAL A 70 9.45 1.24 18.50
N THR A 71 9.91 0.76 17.34
CA THR A 71 11.26 1.08 16.84
C THR A 71 11.39 2.56 16.52
N ILE A 72 10.41 3.16 15.84
CA ILE A 72 10.43 4.60 15.52
C ILE A 72 10.36 5.46 16.77
N GLU A 73 9.54 5.10 17.77
CA GLU A 73 9.47 5.87 19.02
C GLU A 73 10.83 5.94 19.74
N LYS A 74 11.63 4.87 19.67
CA LYS A 74 12.93 4.78 20.34
C LYS A 74 14.06 5.50 19.61
N GLU A 75 13.90 5.76 18.31
CA GLU A 75 14.93 6.38 17.49
C GLU A 75 14.67 7.90 17.42
N ILE A 76 15.56 8.68 18.05
CA ILE A 76 15.43 10.15 18.17
C ILE A 76 15.70 10.86 16.83
N GLU A 77 16.61 10.32 16.01
CA GLU A 77 16.93 10.81 14.67
C GLU A 77 17.05 9.64 13.70
N ILE A 78 16.40 9.75 12.55
CA ILE A 78 16.41 8.70 11.54
C ILE A 78 17.00 9.25 10.25
N THR A 79 18.15 8.71 9.87
CA THR A 79 18.82 9.05 8.61
C THR A 79 18.07 8.46 7.40
N ASP A 80 18.30 9.00 6.20
CA ASP A 80 17.72 8.47 4.96
C ASP A 80 17.98 6.97 4.78
N LYS A 81 19.23 6.53 5.00
CA LYS A 81 19.59 5.11 4.92
C LYS A 81 18.78 4.27 5.89
N ARG A 82 18.57 4.77 7.11
CA ARG A 82 17.78 4.07 8.13
C ARG A 82 16.29 4.05 7.79
N SER A 83 15.76 5.13 7.21
CA SER A 83 14.40 5.17 6.65
C SER A 83 14.18 4.08 5.59
N ASP A 84 15.14 3.90 4.68
CA ASP A 84 15.09 2.85 3.65
C ASP A 84 15.14 1.45 4.26
N GLU A 85 16.02 1.22 5.24
CA GLU A 85 16.09 -0.05 5.98
C GLU A 85 14.76 -0.38 6.66
N LEU A 86 14.15 0.59 7.35
CA LEU A 86 12.86 0.43 8.00
C LEU A 86 11.74 0.18 6.97
N PHE A 87 11.80 0.81 5.81
CA PHE A 87 10.87 0.56 4.71
C PHE A 87 10.93 -0.90 4.24
N GLN A 88 12.14 -1.40 3.97
CA GLN A 88 12.37 -2.77 3.52
C GLN A 88 12.00 -3.80 4.59
N GLN A 89 12.32 -3.50 5.86
CA GLN A 89 12.12 -4.44 6.97
C GLN A 89 10.66 -4.54 7.42
N TYR A 90 9.92 -3.43 7.40
CA TYR A 90 8.57 -3.36 7.98
C TYR A 90 7.50 -3.03 6.94
N ILE A 91 7.67 -1.96 6.17
CA ILE A 91 6.60 -1.45 5.29
C ILE A 91 6.36 -2.38 4.10
N ILE A 92 7.40 -2.87 3.42
CA ILE A 92 7.23 -3.79 2.28
C ILE A 92 6.56 -5.11 2.70
N PRO A 93 6.99 -5.81 3.76
CA PRO A 93 6.34 -7.05 4.17
C PRO A 93 4.87 -6.87 4.58
N ILE A 94 4.49 -5.71 5.13
CA ILE A 94 3.09 -5.38 5.43
C ILE A 94 2.36 -5.08 4.12
N GLY A 95 2.92 -4.18 3.29
CA GLY A 95 2.35 -3.77 2.02
C GLY A 95 2.10 -4.92 1.03
N ASN A 96 3.00 -5.91 0.97
CA ASN A 96 2.81 -7.12 0.16
C ASN A 96 1.59 -7.93 0.62
N PHE A 97 1.43 -8.10 1.94
CA PHE A 97 0.24 -8.75 2.50
C PHE A 97 -1.02 -7.94 2.19
N MET A 98 -0.98 -6.62 2.37
CA MET A 98 -2.09 -5.73 2.04
C MET A 98 -2.42 -5.73 0.54
N SER A 99 -1.42 -5.90 -0.33
CA SER A 99 -1.62 -6.01 -1.78
C SER A 99 -2.38 -7.28 -2.13
N THR A 100 -1.96 -8.42 -1.57
CA THR A 100 -2.56 -9.73 -1.83
C THR A 100 -3.99 -9.83 -1.29
N TYR A 101 -4.21 -9.37 -0.06
CA TYR A 101 -5.46 -9.64 0.65
C TYR A 101 -6.42 -8.45 0.70
N TYR A 102 -5.93 -7.22 0.66
CA TYR A 102 -6.77 -6.00 0.76
C TYR A 102 -6.83 -5.21 -0.56
N GLY A 103 -6.10 -5.65 -1.60
CA GLY A 103 -6.05 -5.02 -2.91
C GLY A 103 -5.24 -3.72 -2.92
N PHE A 104 -4.28 -3.55 -2.02
CA PHE A 104 -3.39 -2.39 -2.02
C PHE A 104 -2.56 -2.31 -3.31
N SER A 105 -2.11 -1.11 -3.64
CA SER A 105 -1.10 -0.90 -4.69
C SER A 105 0.13 -0.21 -4.13
N TYR A 106 1.28 -0.71 -4.54
CA TYR A 106 2.56 -0.05 -4.29
C TYR A 106 2.69 1.15 -5.23
N ILE A 107 2.89 2.33 -4.64
CA ILE A 107 3.10 3.60 -5.34
C ILE A 107 4.40 4.17 -4.82
N GLY A 108 5.48 3.73 -5.45
CA GLY A 108 6.83 4.14 -5.12
C GLY A 108 7.81 3.57 -6.13
N GLY A 109 8.86 4.35 -6.43
CA GLY A 109 10.00 3.90 -7.21
C GLY A 109 9.74 3.52 -8.68
N ARG A 110 10.74 2.87 -9.26
CA ARG A 110 10.83 2.59 -10.71
C ARG A 110 9.75 1.62 -11.23
N ALA A 111 9.21 0.76 -10.36
CA ALA A 111 8.26 -0.28 -10.76
C ALA A 111 6.89 0.28 -11.23
N PHE A 112 6.40 1.37 -10.62
CA PHE A 112 5.16 2.02 -11.04
C PHE A 112 5.29 2.64 -12.43
N LEU A 113 6.38 3.37 -12.67
CA LEU A 113 6.69 3.96 -13.98
C LEU A 113 6.85 2.89 -15.06
N LEU A 114 7.57 1.81 -14.77
CA LEU A 114 7.70 0.67 -15.69
C LEU A 114 6.34 0.06 -16.05
N LYS A 115 5.45 -0.08 -15.08
CA LYS A 115 4.09 -0.59 -15.33
C LYS A 115 3.30 0.34 -16.26
N ILE A 116 3.35 1.65 -16.04
CA ILE A 116 2.67 2.63 -16.91
C ILE A 116 3.22 2.55 -18.33
N ILE A 117 4.55 2.57 -18.47
CA ILE A 117 5.21 2.50 -19.78
C ILE A 117 4.80 1.22 -20.50
N LEU A 118 4.81 0.07 -19.83
CA LEU A 118 4.43 -1.21 -20.44
C LEU A 118 2.97 -1.20 -20.92
N ILE A 119 2.04 -0.68 -20.11
CA ILE A 119 0.63 -0.57 -20.49
C ILE A 119 0.45 0.35 -21.70
N LEU A 120 1.11 1.52 -21.72
CA LEU A 120 1.04 2.45 -22.84
C LEU A 120 1.63 1.85 -24.11
N SER A 121 2.80 1.21 -24.04
CA SER A 121 3.45 0.57 -25.19
C SER A 121 2.57 -0.51 -25.81
N LEU A 122 1.92 -1.35 -24.99
CA LEU A 122 0.99 -2.38 -25.48
C LEU A 122 -0.26 -1.76 -26.13
N SER A 123 -0.80 -0.69 -25.53
CA SER A 123 -2.00 -0.03 -26.02
C SER A 123 -1.75 0.68 -27.36
N ILE A 124 -0.61 1.37 -27.47
CA ILE A 124 -0.19 2.05 -28.71
C ILE A 124 0.04 1.02 -29.81
N SER A 125 0.72 -0.09 -29.49
CA SER A 125 0.92 -1.19 -30.44
C SER A 125 -0.41 -1.74 -30.94
N ALA A 126 -1.40 -1.91 -30.05
CA ALA A 126 -2.73 -2.38 -30.44
C ALA A 126 -3.45 -1.38 -31.36
N ASP A 127 -3.39 -0.08 -31.06
CA ASP A 127 -3.96 0.96 -31.92
C ASP A 127 -3.31 0.94 -33.31
N PHE A 128 -1.98 0.80 -33.40
CA PHE A 128 -1.27 0.69 -34.68
C PHE A 128 -1.65 -0.56 -35.49
N ILE A 129 -1.73 -1.73 -34.85
CA ILE A 129 -2.12 -2.98 -35.52
C ILE A 129 -3.53 -2.85 -36.11
N ILE A 130 -4.47 -2.26 -35.36
CA ILE A 130 -5.84 -2.09 -35.83
C ILE A 130 -5.92 -1.07 -36.95
N TYR A 131 -5.19 0.05 -36.82
CA TYR A 131 -5.09 1.04 -37.88
C TYR A 131 -4.58 0.41 -39.18
N TYR A 132 -3.48 -0.35 -39.13
CA TYR A 132 -2.89 -0.95 -40.33
C TYR A 132 -3.76 -2.05 -40.97
N THR A 133 -4.60 -2.73 -40.18
CA THR A 133 -5.46 -3.81 -40.68
C THR A 133 -6.84 -3.35 -41.15
N THR A 134 -7.35 -2.25 -40.60
CA THR A 134 -8.73 -1.80 -40.85
C THR A 134 -8.84 -0.40 -41.44
N ASP A 135 -7.72 0.32 -41.54
CA ASP A 135 -7.61 1.73 -41.95
C ASP A 135 -8.47 2.68 -41.09
N LYS A 136 -8.79 2.26 -39.87
CA LYS A 136 -9.57 3.02 -38.89
C LYS A 136 -8.73 3.27 -37.64
N PHE A 137 -8.74 4.52 -37.18
CA PHE A 137 -8.19 4.84 -35.87
C PHE A 137 -9.10 4.31 -34.77
N MET A 138 -8.53 3.49 -33.89
CA MET A 138 -9.12 3.16 -32.60
C MET A 138 -8.40 3.94 -31.50
N PHE A 139 -9.15 4.21 -30.42
CA PHE A 139 -8.67 4.99 -29.27
C PHE A 139 -8.44 4.08 -28.06
N ILE A 140 -7.89 2.87 -28.26
CA ILE A 140 -7.67 1.91 -27.17
C ILE A 140 -6.69 2.51 -26.15
N THR A 141 -5.64 3.19 -26.60
CA THR A 141 -4.69 3.86 -25.69
C THR A 141 -5.38 4.89 -24.81
N ILE A 142 -6.28 5.70 -25.38
CA ILE A 142 -7.03 6.70 -24.61
C ILE A 142 -7.95 6.00 -23.61
N LEU A 143 -8.70 4.99 -24.04
CA LEU A 143 -9.60 4.23 -23.18
C LEU A 143 -8.86 3.57 -22.01
N ILE A 144 -7.73 2.89 -22.28
CA ILE A 144 -6.90 2.23 -21.27
C ILE A 144 -6.30 3.27 -20.31
N SER A 145 -5.91 4.44 -20.81
CA SER A 145 -5.40 5.53 -19.96
C SER A 145 -6.47 6.04 -18.99
N ILE A 146 -7.70 6.26 -19.46
CA ILE A 146 -8.84 6.67 -18.61
C ILE A 146 -9.17 5.58 -17.57
N LEU A 147 -9.25 4.32 -17.99
CA LEU A 147 -9.51 3.19 -17.08
C LEU A 147 -8.41 3.03 -16.03
N SER A 148 -7.15 3.27 -16.40
CA SER A 148 -6.02 3.20 -15.49
C SER A 148 -6.06 4.34 -14.48
N ALA A 149 -6.33 5.57 -14.93
CA ALA A 149 -6.44 6.75 -14.08
C ALA A 149 -7.62 6.64 -13.10
N THR A 150 -8.79 6.19 -13.55
CA THR A 150 -9.97 5.99 -12.70
C THR A 150 -9.73 4.91 -11.65
N ARG A 151 -9.20 3.74 -12.02
CA ARG A 151 -8.83 2.68 -11.07
C ARG A 151 -7.83 3.18 -10.03
N TYR A 152 -6.84 3.96 -10.46
CA TYR A 152 -5.87 4.55 -9.56
C TYR A 152 -6.51 5.55 -8.59
N GLY A 153 -7.35 6.47 -9.10
CA GLY A 153 -8.10 7.43 -8.29
C GLY A 153 -9.00 6.75 -7.25
N MET A 154 -9.65 5.64 -7.61
CA MET A 154 -10.44 4.83 -6.67
C MET A 154 -9.58 4.27 -5.55
N LYS A 155 -8.39 3.71 -5.85
CA LYS A 155 -7.47 3.20 -4.83
C LYS A 155 -6.95 4.31 -3.89
N PHE A 156 -6.72 5.50 -4.43
CA PHE A 156 -6.33 6.66 -3.63
C PHE A 156 -7.45 7.06 -2.67
N LYS A 157 -8.68 7.17 -3.16
CA LYS A 157 -9.86 7.50 -2.34
C LYS A 157 -10.11 6.43 -1.26
N GLN A 158 -9.88 5.17 -1.57
CA GLN A 158 -10.02 4.04 -0.63
C GLN A 158 -8.81 3.85 0.29
N ARG A 159 -7.77 4.69 0.16
CA ARG A 159 -6.54 4.61 0.96
C ARG A 159 -5.83 3.25 0.84
N LYS A 160 -5.97 2.59 -0.30
CA LYS A 160 -5.37 1.28 -0.61
C LYS A 160 -4.03 1.43 -1.30
N ILE A 161 -3.16 2.26 -0.72
CA ILE A 161 -1.87 2.64 -1.29
C ILE A 161 -0.81 2.59 -0.20
N TYR A 162 0.39 2.13 -0.56
CA TYR A 162 1.60 2.28 0.24
C TYR A 162 2.80 2.55 -0.67
N GLY A 163 3.85 3.16 -0.13
CA GLY A 163 4.99 3.59 -0.91
C GLY A 163 6.09 4.22 -0.07
N ASP A 164 7.31 4.18 -0.60
CA ASP A 164 8.43 4.92 -0.03
C ASP A 164 8.19 6.42 -0.27
N ARG A 165 8.15 7.21 0.82
CA ARG A 165 7.76 8.63 0.84
C ARG A 165 6.32 8.91 0.37
N TYR A 166 5.43 7.92 0.52
CA TYR A 166 3.99 8.11 0.32
C TYR A 166 3.28 8.41 1.62
#